data_AF-A0A1V5VYS1-F1
#
_entry.id   AF-A0A1V5VYS1-F1
#
_cell.length_a   1.000
_cell.length_b   1.000
_cell.length_c   1.000
_cell.angle_alpha   90.00
_cell.angle_beta   90.00
_cell.angle_gamma   90.00
#
_symmetry.space_group_name_H-M   'P 1'
#
loop_
_entity.id
_entity.type
_entity.pdbx_description
1 polymer ?
#
loop_
_entity_poly.entity_id
_entity_poly.type
_entity_poly.pdbx_seq_one_letter_code
_entity_poly.pdbx_strand_id
1 'polypeptide(L)'
;MILDAMYFTGFIIGIGSFVITGICHPLVVKMEYYYGKQSWWWLVIPGLLLLVVSLFVSTIPSIILGVCAFSLFWSSVEIIKQHHRVVLGRAKKNPNRSYD
;
A
#
# COMPACT_ATOMS: atom_id res chain seq x y z
N MET A 1 7.55 -1.35 36.60
CA MET A 1 7.17 -0.02 37.15
C MET A 1 7.23 1.14 36.15
N ILE A 2 8.14 1.23 35.17
CA ILE A 2 8.03 2.23 34.08
C ILE A 2 7.37 1.64 32.82
N LEU A 3 7.75 0.40 32.47
CA LEU A 3 7.19 -0.30 31.30
C LEU A 3 5.67 -0.53 31.39
N ASP A 4 5.14 -0.74 32.60
CA ASP A 4 3.72 -1.01 32.83
C ASP A 4 2.83 0.24 32.64
N ALA A 5 3.43 1.44 32.60
CA ALA A 5 2.72 2.71 32.40
C ALA A 5 2.78 3.23 30.95
N MET A 6 3.47 2.51 30.05
CA MET A 6 3.70 2.95 28.67
C MET A 6 2.69 2.35 27.69
N TYR A 7 2.05 3.20 26.88
CA TYR A 7 1.09 2.78 25.86
C TYR A 7 1.77 2.32 24.56
N PHE A 8 2.37 1.12 24.58
CA PHE A 8 3.08 0.55 23.43
C PHE A 8 2.20 0.27 22.20
N THR A 9 0.89 0.11 22.38
CA THR A 9 -0.05 -0.18 21.28
C THR A 9 0.01 0.89 20.19
N GLY A 10 -0.01 2.18 20.55
CA GLY A 10 0.08 3.28 19.58
C GLY A 10 1.41 3.31 18.84
N PHE A 11 2.50 3.04 19.55
CA PHE A 11 3.84 2.97 18.97
C PHE A 11 3.96 1.83 17.94
N ILE A 12 3.48 0.63 18.30
CA ILE A 12 3.50 -0.55 17.40
C ILE A 12 2.64 -0.29 16.15
N ILE A 13 1.44 0.27 16.33
CA ILE A 13 0.55 0.63 15.20
C ILE A 13 1.23 1.67 14.30
N GLY A 14 1.89 2.67 14.88
CA GLY A 14 2.59 3.72 14.12
C GLY A 14 3.73 3.15 13.27
N ILE A 15 4.60 2.33 13.86
CA ILE A 15 5.69 1.66 13.13
C ILE A 15 5.12 0.74 12.04
N GLY A 16 4.13 -0.08 12.39
CA GLY A 16 3.48 -0.98 11.43
C GLY A 16 2.93 -0.21 10.23
N SER A 17 2.20 0.88 10.48
CA SER A 17 1.61 1.71 9.43
C SER A 17 2.64 2.37 8.53
N PHE A 18 3.73 2.88 9.12
CA PHE A 18 4.83 3.47 8.37
C PHE A 18 5.53 2.45 7.48
N VAL A 19 5.82 1.25 8.00
CA VAL A 19 6.44 0.16 7.23
C VAL A 19 5.54 -0.30 6.09
N ILE A 20 4.24 -0.51 6.34
CA ILE A 20 3.27 -0.92 5.31
C ILE A 20 3.22 0.13 4.19
N THR A 21 3.08 1.40 4.53
CA THR A 21 3.03 2.50 3.55
C THR A 21 4.35 2.62 2.80
N GLY A 22 5.48 2.50 3.51
CA GLY A 22 6.82 2.53 2.93
C GLY A 22 7.09 1.41 1.93
N ILE A 23 6.54 0.21 2.15
CA ILE A 23 6.63 -0.92 1.20
C ILE A 23 5.72 -0.72 -0.01
N CYS A 24 4.55 -0.11 0.19
CA CYS A 24 3.60 0.15 -0.89
C CYS A 24 4.15 1.10 -1.97
N HIS A 25 4.97 2.10 -1.60
CA HIS A 25 5.59 3.01 -2.56
C HIS A 25 6.44 2.32 -3.65
N PRO A 26 7.49 1.55 -3.32
CA PRO A 26 8.29 0.84 -4.31
C PRO A 26 7.49 -0.25 -5.03
N LEU A 27 6.48 -0.83 -4.36
CA LEU A 27 5.56 -1.79 -4.99
C LEU A 27 4.80 -1.13 -6.15
N VAL A 28 4.20 0.05 -5.94
CA VAL A 28 3.49 0.82 -6.97
C VAL A 28 4.40 1.15 -8.15
N VAL A 29 5.64 1.60 -7.90
CA VAL A 29 6.60 1.92 -8.95
C VAL A 29 6.94 0.67 -9.78
N LYS A 30 7.18 -0.48 -9.13
CA LYS A 30 7.46 -1.74 -9.83
C LYS A 30 6.24 -2.24 -10.61
N MET A 31 5.05 -2.15 -10.02
CA MET A 31 3.82 -2.58 -10.68
C MET A 31 3.54 -1.76 -11.93
N GLU A 32 3.69 -0.44 -11.86
CA GLU A 32 3.57 0.42 -13.05
C GLU A 32 4.64 0.07 -14.09
N TYR A 33 5.90 -0.11 -13.67
CA TYR A 33 7.00 -0.39 -14.58
C TYR A 33 6.80 -1.68 -15.40
N TYR A 34 6.31 -2.76 -14.77
CA TYR A 34 6.10 -4.05 -15.45
C TYR A 34 4.69 -4.18 -16.04
N TYR A 35 3.65 -3.83 -15.29
CA TYR A 35 2.25 -4.12 -15.62
C TYR A 35 1.43 -2.88 -16.02
N GLY A 36 1.94 -1.67 -15.79
CA GLY A 36 1.31 -0.41 -16.20
C GLY A 36 0.11 -0.02 -15.36
N LYS A 37 -0.59 1.06 -15.77
CA LYS A 37 -1.71 1.64 -15.00
C LYS A 37 -2.88 0.69 -14.74
N GLN A 38 -3.09 -0.31 -15.61
CA GLN A 38 -4.22 -1.25 -15.51
C GLN A 38 -4.05 -2.29 -14.39
N SER A 39 -2.87 -2.38 -13.77
CA SER A 39 -2.59 -3.30 -12.66
C SER A 39 -3.24 -2.91 -11.33
N TRP A 40 -3.98 -1.80 -11.27
CA TRP A 40 -4.64 -1.32 -10.06
C TRP A 40 -5.59 -2.35 -9.41
N TRP A 41 -6.25 -3.20 -10.20
CA TRP A 41 -7.14 -4.26 -9.70
C TRP A 41 -6.40 -5.28 -8.81
N TRP A 42 -5.11 -5.51 -9.07
CA TRP A 42 -4.26 -6.42 -8.30
C TRP A 42 -3.99 -5.91 -6.89
N LEU A 43 -4.30 -4.64 -6.61
CA LEU A 43 -4.26 -4.05 -5.27
C LEU A 43 -5.63 -3.99 -4.63
N VAL A 44 -6.67 -3.69 -5.40
CA VAL A 44 -8.04 -3.56 -4.88
C VAL A 44 -8.59 -4.90 -4.42
N ILE A 45 -8.40 -5.98 -5.18
CA ILE A 45 -8.94 -7.30 -4.79
C ILE A 45 -8.32 -7.78 -3.47
N PRO A 46 -6.98 -7.80 -3.29
CA PRO A 46 -6.40 -8.15 -2.00
C PRO A 46 -6.76 -7.16 -0.89
N GLY A 47 -6.86 -5.86 -1.20
CA GLY A 47 -7.30 -4.85 -0.24
C GLY A 47 -8.71 -5.13 0.31
N LEU A 48 -9.64 -5.52 -0.57
CA LEU A 48 -11.00 -5.88 -0.16
C LEU A 48 -11.02 -7.14 0.71
N LEU A 49 -10.24 -8.16 0.35
CA LEU A 49 -10.09 -9.38 1.16
C LEU A 49 -9.54 -9.05 2.55
N LEU A 50 -8.48 -8.24 2.64
CA LEU A 50 -7.88 -7.83 3.93
C LEU A 50 -8.86 -6.98 4.76
N LEU A 51 -9.62 -6.10 4.12
CA LEU A 51 -10.64 -5.30 4.79
C LEU A 51 -11.71 -6.22 5.41
N VAL A 52 -12.22 -7.19 4.66
CA VAL A 52 -13.21 -8.15 5.17
C VAL A 52 -12.63 -8.97 6.32
N VAL A 53 -11.42 -9.51 6.18
CA VAL A 53 -10.75 -10.28 7.24
C VAL A 53 -10.52 -9.44 8.50
N SER A 54 -10.24 -8.14 8.36
CA SER A 54 -10.02 -7.23 9.49
C SER A 54 -11.22 -7.14 10.44
N LEU A 55 -12.43 -7.41 9.96
CA LEU A 55 -13.67 -7.39 10.75
C LEU A 55 -13.83 -8.61 11.66
N PHE A 56 -13.08 -9.69 11.41
CA PHE A 56 -13.21 -10.97 12.10
C PHE A 56 -12.04 -11.28 13.04
N VAL A 57 -11.08 -10.36 13.19
CA VAL A 57 -9.93 -10.49 14.11
C VAL A 57 -9.98 -9.41 15.18
N SER A 58 -9.40 -9.67 16.36
CA SER A 58 -9.44 -8.72 17.48
C SER A 58 -8.21 -7.82 17.55
N THR A 59 -8.36 -6.65 18.19
CA THR A 59 -7.26 -5.78 18.67
C THR A 59 -6.25 -5.38 17.59
N ILE A 60 -4.94 -5.57 17.82
CA ILE A 60 -3.86 -5.03 16.97
C ILE A 60 -3.88 -5.64 15.56
N PRO A 61 -4.08 -6.97 15.37
CA PRO A 61 -4.23 -7.56 14.05
C PRO A 61 -5.31 -6.91 13.17
N SER A 62 -6.48 -6.57 13.74
CA SER A 62 -7.56 -5.89 13.00
C SER A 62 -7.08 -4.55 12.44
N ILE A 63 -6.39 -3.78 13.28
CA ILE A 63 -5.85 -2.46 12.91
C ILE A 63 -4.81 -2.60 11.80
N ILE A 64 -3.87 -3.54 11.93
CA ILE A 64 -2.82 -3.77 10.93
C ILE A 64 -3.43 -4.21 9.59
N LEU A 65 -4.41 -5.12 9.59
CA LEU A 65 -5.09 -5.56 8.37
C LEU A 65 -5.88 -4.41 7.72
N GLY A 66 -6.55 -3.58 8.52
CA GLY A 66 -7.22 -2.37 8.03
C GLY A 66 -6.24 -1.40 7.39
N VAL A 67 -5.12 -1.11 8.05
CA VAL A 67 -4.06 -0.26 7.50
C VAL A 67 -3.52 -0.84 6.19
N CYS A 68 -3.19 -2.14 6.15
CA CYS A 68 -2.79 -2.81 4.92
C CYS A 68 -3.83 -2.65 3.80
N ALA A 69 -5.11 -2.89 4.08
CA ALA A 69 -6.18 -2.76 3.10
C ALA A 69 -6.25 -1.35 2.50
N PHE A 70 -6.27 -0.33 3.36
CA PHE A 70 -6.33 1.07 2.90
C PHE A 70 -5.03 1.53 2.22
N SER A 71 -3.86 1.02 2.63
CA SER A 71 -2.60 1.26 1.91
C SER A 71 -2.62 0.66 0.50
N LEU A 72 -3.23 -0.51 0.30
CA LEU A 72 -3.41 -1.09 -1.03
C LEU A 72 -4.41 -0.29 -1.87
N PHE A 73 -5.53 0.16 -1.29
CA PHE A 73 -6.48 1.04 -1.98
C PHE A 73 -5.83 2.35 -2.41
N TRP A 74 -5.07 3.00 -1.53
CA TRP A 74 -4.31 4.20 -1.90
C TRP A 74 -3.32 3.92 -3.02
N SER A 75 -2.61 2.79 -2.92
CA SER A 75 -1.64 2.34 -3.93
C SER A 75 -2.29 2.12 -5.30
N SER A 76 -3.55 1.69 -5.36
CA SER A 76 -4.30 1.52 -6.62
C SER A 76 -4.48 2.85 -7.36
N VAL A 77 -4.77 3.93 -6.62
CA VAL A 77 -4.85 5.29 -7.16
C VAL A 77 -3.46 5.82 -7.49
N GLU A 78 -2.46 5.51 -6.65
CA GLU A 78 -1.09 5.94 -6.83
C GLU A 78 -0.45 5.34 -8.09
N ILE A 79 -0.83 4.13 -8.51
CA ILE A 79 -0.40 3.54 -9.80
C ILE A 79 -0.80 4.44 -10.98
N ILE A 80 -2.01 5.00 -10.97
CA ILE A 80 -2.49 5.87 -12.05
C ILE A 80 -1.68 7.17 -12.07
N LYS A 81 -1.41 7.75 -10.89
CA LYS A 81 -0.56 8.94 -10.75
C LYS A 81 0.89 8.66 -11.15
N GLN A 82 1.42 7.48 -10.80
CA GLN A 82 2.77 7.05 -11.17
C GLN A 82 2.90 6.93 -12.68
N HIS A 83 1.89 6.36 -13.35
CA HIS A 83 1.88 6.28 -14.79
C HIS A 83 1.92 7.67 -15.45
N HIS A 84 1.13 8.63 -14.94
CA HIS A 84 1.19 10.01 -15.42
C HIS A 84 2.57 10.63 -15.22
N ARG A 85 3.25 10.36 -14.10
CA ARG A 85 4.65 10.80 -13.88
C ARG A 85 5.61 10.18 -14.88
N VAL A 86 5.42 8.92 -15.28
CA VAL A 86 6.25 8.25 -16.30
C VAL A 86 6.00 8.83 -17.69
N VAL A 87 4.74 9.07 -18.07
CA VAL A 87 4.37 9.71 -19.35
C VAL A 87 4.96 11.12 -19.45
N LEU A 88 4.96 11.89 -18.36
CA LEU A 88 5.60 13.21 -18.28
C LEU A 88 7.14 13.17 -18.23
N GLY A 89 7.77 12.00 -18.26
CA GLY A 89 9.23 11.86 -18.15
C GLY A 89 9.81 12.16 -16.76
N ARG A 90 8.98 12.26 -15.72
CA ARG A 90 9.40 12.51 -14.32
C ARG A 90 9.75 11.23 -13.56
N ALA A 91 9.57 10.07 -14.17
CA ALA A 91 9.90 8.77 -13.59
C ALA A 91 10.45 7.82 -14.67
N LYS A 92 11.15 6.77 -14.24
CA LYS A 92 11.79 5.80 -15.13
C LYS A 92 10.73 5.08 -15.97
N LYS A 93 10.84 5.21 -17.29
CA LYS A 93 10.02 4.51 -18.28
C LYS A 93 10.59 3.12 -18.56
N ASN A 94 9.73 2.13 -18.73
CA ASN A 94 10.14 0.82 -19.21
C ASN A 94 10.25 0.86 -20.76
N PRO A 95 11.43 0.65 -21.36
CA PRO A 95 11.60 0.71 -22.81
C PRO A 95 10.83 -0.38 -23.56
N ASN A 96 10.51 -1.51 -22.89
CA ASN A 96 9.79 -2.62 -23.50
C ASN A 96 8.26 -2.43 -23.51
N ARG A 97 7.76 -1.29 -23.01
CA ARG A 97 6.33 -1.00 -22.96
C ARG A 97 5.97 0.17 -23.86
N SER A 98 4.83 0.04 -24.52
CA SER A 98 4.11 1.18 -25.07
C SER A 98 3.37 1.90 -23.95
N TYR A 99 3.37 3.23 -24.02
CA TYR A 99 2.64 4.11 -23.11
C TYR A 99 1.71 4.93 -23.98
N ASP A 100 0.44 4.95 -23.61
CA ASP A 100 -0.58 5.77 -24.25
C ASP A 100 -0.33 7.26 -24.01
#